data_AF-A0AAE0B262-F1
#
_entry.id   AF-A0AAE0B262-F1
#
_cell.length_a   1.000
_cell.length_b   1.000
_cell.length_c   1.000
_cell.angle_alpha   90.00
_cell.angle_beta   90.00
_cell.angle_gamma   90.00
#
_symmetry.space_group_name_H-M   'P 1'
#
loop_
_entity.id
_entity.type
_entity.pdbx_description
1 polymer ?
#
loop_
_entity_poly.entity_id
_entity_poly.type
_entity_poly.pdbx_seq_one_letter_code
_entity_poly.pdbx_strand_id
1 'polypeptide(L)'
;MDVQNVVQLIDSPDTLLSEIGLVIKDIKLVLEICHACSVAFVPRSANMVAHHLAKLGLSVDNDCFWLEDCPSRVVPFVLGDCPFLM
;
A
#
# COMPACT_ATOMS: atom_id res chain seq x y z
N MET A 1 -3.90 -4.60 2.68
CA MET A 1 -2.44 -4.71 2.46
C MET A 1 -1.99 -6.15 2.62
N ASP A 2 -0.96 -6.59 1.92
CA ASP A 2 -0.53 -8.00 1.83
C ASP A 2 0.58 -8.40 2.81
N VAL A 3 0.77 -7.61 3.87
CA VAL A 3 1.80 -7.81 4.90
C VAL A 3 1.11 -8.02 6.26
N GLN A 4 0.88 -9.28 6.63
CA GLN A 4 0.04 -9.64 7.78
C GLN A 4 0.56 -9.11 9.12
N ASN A 5 1.87 -9.16 9.35
CA ASN A 5 2.48 -8.67 10.58
C ASN A 5 2.25 -7.17 10.77
N VAL A 6 2.27 -6.37 9.70
CA VAL A 6 1.99 -4.93 9.79
C VAL A 6 0.53 -4.68 10.16
N VAL A 7 -0.42 -5.42 9.58
CA VAL A 7 -1.84 -5.32 9.94
C VAL A 7 -2.03 -5.65 11.43
N GLN A 8 -1.42 -6.73 11.91
CA GLN A 8 -1.49 -7.11 13.33
C GLN A 8 -0.88 -6.06 14.27
N LEU A 9 0.18 -5.36 13.85
CA LEU A 9 0.76 -4.27 14.63
C LEU A 9 -0.14 -3.02 14.67
N ILE A 10 -0.87 -2.74 13.60
CA ILE A 10 -1.85 -1.65 13.56
C ILE A 10 -3.02 -1.95 14.50
N ASP A 11 -3.52 -3.19 14.50
CA ASP A 11 -4.64 -3.63 15.35
C ASP A 11 -4.25 -3.83 16.83
N SER A 12 -2.97 -4.04 17.12
CA SER A 12 -2.50 -4.20 18.50
C SER A 12 -2.66 -2.89 19.30
N PRO A 13 -3.10 -2.93 20.57
CA PRO A 13 -3.10 -1.75 21.44
C PRO A 13 -1.69 -1.30 21.85
N ASP A 14 -0.67 -2.13 21.63
CA ASP A 14 0.69 -1.86 22.11
C ASP A 14 1.35 -0.70 21.36
N THR A 15 2.18 0.03 22.10
CA THR A 15 3.08 1.05 21.54
C THR A 15 4.47 0.46 21.39
N LEU A 16 4.96 0.42 20.15
CA LEU A 16 6.32 0.01 19.84
C LEU A 16 7.26 1.21 19.86
N LEU A 17 8.43 1.06 20.50
CA LEU A 17 9.48 2.10 20.56
C LEU A 17 10.56 1.94 19.47
N SER A 18 10.41 0.98 18.57
CA SER A 18 11.29 0.79 17.42
C SER A 18 10.95 1.77 16.29
N GLU A 19 11.82 1.87 15.27
CA GLU A 19 11.60 2.72 14.09
C GLU A 19 10.27 2.41 13.39
N ILE A 20 9.91 1.12 13.25
CA ILE A 20 8.61 0.72 12.70
C ILE A 20 7.45 1.18 13.60
N GLY A 21 7.66 1.27 14.92
CA GLY A 21 6.68 1.76 15.87
C GLY A 21 6.27 3.22 15.64
N LEU A 22 7.19 4.06 15.16
CA LEU A 22 6.88 5.43 14.76
C LEU A 22 5.93 5.46 13.56
N VAL A 23 6.20 4.64 12.54
CA VAL A 23 5.33 4.51 11.36
C VAL A 23 3.94 3.97 11.75
N ILE A 24 3.88 2.95 12.62
CA ILE A 24 2.60 2.40 13.11
C ILE A 24 1.82 3.45 13.91
N LYS A 25 2.49 4.25 14.73
CA LYS A 25 1.87 5.35 15.48
C LYS A 25 1.25 6.39 14.54
N ASP A 26 1.97 6.78 13.49
CA ASP A 26 1.46 7.73 12.51
C ASP A 26 0.26 7.17 11.75
N ILE A 27 0.28 5.89 11.37
CA ILE A 27 -0.87 5.21 10.76
C ILE A 27 -2.09 5.25 11.69
N LYS A 28 -1.92 4.92 12.97
CA LYS A 28 -3.02 4.95 13.96
C LYS A 28 -3.62 6.35 14.10
N LEU A 29 -2.79 7.39 14.15
CA LEU A 29 -3.25 8.78 14.22
C LEU A 29 -4.06 9.18 12.98
N VAL A 30 -3.65 8.75 11.78
CA VAL A 30 -4.42 8.98 10.56
C VAL A 30 -5.77 8.23 10.58
N LEU A 31 -5.80 7.00 11.09
CA LEU A 31 -7.04 6.22 11.23
C LEU A 31 -8.00 6.83 12.26
N GLU A 32 -7.49 7.42 13.35
CA GLU A 32 -8.31 8.14 14.32
C GLU A 32 -9.01 9.35 13.69
N ILE A 33 -8.37 10.02 12.73
CA ILE A 33 -8.91 11.18 12.01
C ILE A 33 -9.81 10.73 10.84
N CYS A 34 -9.53 9.59 10.20
CA CYS A 34 -10.33 9.02 9.12
C CYS A 34 -11.33 7.97 9.66
N HIS A 35 -12.50 8.42 10.10
CA HIS A 35 -13.55 7.52 10.64
C HIS A 35 -14.14 6.53 9.63
N ALA A 36 -13.84 6.66 8.33
CA ALA A 36 -14.32 5.77 7.27
C ALA A 36 -13.21 4.85 6.69
N CYS A 37 -12.09 4.72 7.41
CA CYS A 37 -10.96 3.91 6.99
C CYS A 37 -10.86 2.62 7.83
N SER A 38 -10.52 1.50 7.18
CA SER A 38 -10.18 0.25 7.86
C SER A 38 -8.93 -0.36 7.24
N VAL A 39 -8.10 -1.02 8.05
CA VAL A 39 -6.93 -1.76 7.58
C VAL A 39 -7.23 -3.26 7.67
N ALA A 40 -6.95 -3.98 6.59
CA ALA A 40 -7.14 -5.42 6.53
C ALA A 40 -6.00 -6.10 5.78
N PHE A 41 -5.72 -7.34 6.15
CA PHE A 41 -4.85 -8.23 5.39
C PHE A 41 -5.57 -8.74 4.15
N VAL A 42 -4.88 -8.74 3.00
CA VAL A 42 -5.36 -9.33 1.75
C VAL A 42 -4.28 -10.22 1.14
N PRO A 43 -4.64 -11.25 0.35
CA PRO A 43 -3.66 -12.00 -0.43
C PRO A 43 -2.86 -11.06 -1.33
N ARG A 44 -1.59 -11.41 -1.56
CA ARG A 44 -0.70 -10.65 -2.45
C ARG A 44 -1.25 -10.43 -3.85
N SER A 45 -2.01 -11.40 -4.37
CA SER A 45 -2.69 -11.29 -5.66
C SER A 45 -3.65 -10.10 -5.75
N ALA A 46 -4.21 -9.66 -4.62
CA ALA A 46 -5.11 -8.50 -4.54
C ALA A 46 -4.35 -7.17 -4.28
N ASN A 47 -3.02 -7.19 -4.20
CA ASN A 47 -2.19 -6.00 -3.98
C ASN A 47 -1.06 -5.89 -5.03
N MET A 48 -1.26 -6.48 -6.21
CA MET A 48 -0.22 -6.61 -7.25
C MET A 48 0.17 -5.27 -7.86
N VAL A 49 -0.78 -4.35 -8.01
CA VAL A 49 -0.54 -2.97 -8.48
C VAL A 49 0.45 -2.26 -7.54
N ALA A 50 0.13 -2.19 -6.24
CA ALA A 50 0.98 -1.53 -5.25
C ALA A 50 2.37 -2.19 -5.17
N HIS A 51 2.43 -3.53 -5.22
CA HIS A 51 3.68 -4.26 -5.19
C HIS A 51 4.60 -3.92 -6.39
N HIS A 52 4.06 -3.88 -7.61
CA HIS A 52 4.86 -3.55 -8.80
C HIS A 52 5.21 -2.06 -8.88
N LEU A 53 4.35 -1.19 -8.36
CA LEU A 53 4.63 0.24 -8.25
C LEU A 53 5.80 0.49 -7.27
N ALA A 54 5.80 -0.15 -6.11
CA ALA A 54 6.91 -0.07 -5.16
C ALA A 54 8.23 -0.59 -5.76
N LYS A 55 8.18 -1.73 -6.49
CA LYS A 55 9.34 -2.26 -7.22
C LYS A 55 9.85 -1.30 -8.29
N LEU A 56 8.94 -0.63 -9.02
CA LEU A 56 9.33 0.36 -10.02
C LEU A 56 10.07 1.53 -9.34
N GLY A 57 9.56 2.03 -8.22
CA GLY A 57 10.19 3.10 -7.44
C GLY A 57 11.63 2.80 -7.03
N LEU A 58 11.96 1.53 -6.75
CA LEU A 58 13.32 1.09 -6.45
C LEU A 58 14.24 1.01 -7.68
N SER A 59 13.68 1.04 -8.89
CA SER A 59 14.41 0.83 -10.15
C SER A 59 14.58 2.10 -10.99
N VAL A 60 13.97 3.21 -10.58
CA VAL A 60 14.06 4.49 -11.28
C VAL A 60 15.07 5.39 -10.58
N ASP A 61 15.94 6.02 -11.36
CA ASP A 61 16.96 6.94 -10.83
C ASP A 61 16.49 8.40 -10.84
N ASN A 62 15.33 8.68 -11.43
CA ASN A 62 14.77 10.02 -11.60
C ASN A 62 13.33 10.07 -11.11
N ASP A 63 12.89 11.26 -10.72
CA ASP A 63 11.49 11.53 -10.45
C ASP A 63 10.65 11.25 -11.70
N CYS A 64 9.66 10.37 -11.54
CA CYS A 64 8.77 9.96 -12.61
C CYS A 64 7.35 10.44 -12.27
N PHE A 65 6.68 11.04 -13.26
CA PHE A 65 5.34 11.55 -13.11
C PHE A 65 4.44 10.91 -14.17
N TRP A 66 3.26 10.46 -13.73
CA TRP A 66 2.21 9.98 -14.62
C TRP A 66 0.97 10.82 -14.39
N LEU A 67 0.56 11.54 -15.43
CA LEU A 67 -0.67 12.33 -15.42
C LEU A 67 -1.69 11.60 -16.28
N GLU A 68 -2.85 11.27 -15.69
CA GLU A 68 -3.95 10.53 -16.33
C GLU A 68 -3.62 9.09 -16.81
N ASP A 69 -2.40 8.60 -16.54
CA ASP A 69 -1.94 7.26 -16.89
C ASP A 69 -1.23 6.60 -15.69
N CYS A 70 -0.78 5.36 -15.87
CA CYS A 70 0.07 4.64 -14.93
C CYS A 70 1.35 4.14 -15.63
N PRO A 71 2.39 3.76 -14.88
CA PRO A 71 3.59 3.22 -15.49
C PRO A 71 3.29 1.95 -16.30
N SER A 72 3.87 1.84 -17.50
CA SER A 72 3.68 0.70 -18.40
C SER A 72 3.95 -0.66 -17.74
N ARG A 73 4.89 -0.72 -16.79
CA ARG A 73 5.19 -1.94 -16.00
C ARG A 73 4.05 -2.35 -15.04
N VAL A 74 3.14 -1.46 -14.72
CA VAL A 74 2.04 -1.69 -13.77
C VAL A 74 0.70 -1.90 -14.48
N VAL A 75 0.55 -1.46 -15.74
CA VAL A 75 -0.67 -1.61 -16.57
C VAL A 75 -1.30 -3.00 -16.53
N PRO A 76 -0.56 -4.12 -16.66
CA PRO A 76 -1.19 -5.45 -16.64
C PRO A 76 -1.92 -5.77 -15.33
N PHE A 77 -1.44 -5.22 -14.21
CA PHE A 77 -2.06 -5.42 -12.90
C PHE A 77 -3.25 -4.48 -12.70
N VAL A 78 -3.19 -3.25 -13.22
CA VAL A 78 -4.32 -2.31 -13.19
C VAL A 78 -5.50 -2.84 -14.00
N LEU A 79 -5.24 -3.37 -15.20
CA LEU A 79 -6.29 -3.99 -16.02
C LEU A 79 -6.89 -5.22 -15.33
N GLY A 80 -6.08 -5.99 -14.59
CA GLY A 80 -6.54 -7.12 -13.79
C GLY A 80 -7.55 -6.73 -12.69
N ASP A 81 -7.40 -5.54 -12.10
CA ASP A 81 -8.31 -5.01 -11.08
C ASP A 81 -9.56 -4.33 -11.70
N CYS A 82 -9.51 -3.98 -12.98
CA CYS A 82 -10.56 -3.31 -13.73
C CYS A 82 -11.12 -4.21 -14.86
N PRO A 83 -11.90 -5.25 -14.56
CA PRO A 83 -12.37 -6.21 -15.56
C PRO A 83 -13.28 -5.61 -16.64
N PHE A 84 -13.81 -4.39 -16.44
CA PHE A 84 -14.65 -3.67 -17.39
C PHE A 84 -13.85 -2.85 -18.42
N LEU A 85 -12.52 -2.81 -18.32
CA LEU A 85 -11.61 -2.12 -19.25
C LEU A 85 -10.83 -3.11 -20.16
N MET A 86 -11.15 -4.40 -20.09
CA MET A 86 -10.71 -5.44 -21.04
C MET A 86 -11.78 -5.70 -22.09
#